data_AF-A0A957FGE9-F1
#
_entry.id   AF-A0A957FGE9-F1
#
_cell.length_a   1.000
_cell.length_b   1.000
_cell.length_c   1.000
_cell.angle_alpha   90.00
_cell.angle_beta   90.00
_cell.angle_gamma   90.00
#
_symmetry.space_group_name_H-M   'P 1'
#
loop_
_entity.id
_entity.type
_entity.pdbx_description
1 polymer ?
#
loop_
_entity_poly.entity_id
_entity_poly.type
_entity_poly.pdbx_seq_one_letter_code
_entity_poly.pdbx_strand_id
1 'polypeptide(L)'
;MTRQTLNQYRLRDFPPLFCSLAATGEVGLNGRFRAEFVGPAWLRSLAGPALALGGLKGWWGKTFDGQGNGMNLVRLDNDICPRLPVRLQQLPSRLDGQPTMT
;
A
#
# COMPACT_ATOMS: atom_id res chain seq x y z
N MET A 1 -9.70 -6.46 11.04
CA MET A 1 -9.59 -7.63 10.15
C MET A 1 -8.14 -8.10 10.15
N THR A 2 -7.87 -9.41 10.15
CA THR A 2 -6.48 -9.94 10.19
C THR A 2 -5.97 -10.27 8.78
N ARG A 3 -4.64 -10.35 8.61
CA ARG A 3 -4.04 -10.82 7.34
C ARG A 3 -4.50 -12.22 6.96
N GLN A 4 -4.63 -13.13 7.93
CA GLN A 4 -5.05 -14.50 7.64
C GLN A 4 -6.46 -14.54 7.06
N THR A 5 -7.38 -13.71 7.57
CA THR A 5 -8.71 -13.51 7.00
C THR A 5 -8.61 -12.98 5.56
N LEU A 6 -7.82 -11.93 5.32
CA LEU A 6 -7.67 -11.34 3.98
C LEU A 6 -7.08 -12.31 2.94
N ASN A 7 -6.26 -13.28 3.36
CA ASN A 7 -5.72 -14.29 2.46
C ASN A 7 -6.74 -15.32 1.98
N GLN A 8 -7.91 -15.40 2.63
CA GLN A 8 -9.01 -16.28 2.22
C GLN A 8 -9.91 -15.63 1.15
N TYR A 9 -9.78 -14.32 0.94
CA TYR A 9 -10.59 -13.57 -0.02
C TYR A 9 -10.10 -13.81 -1.45
N ARG A 10 -11.06 -13.89 -2.39
CA ARG A 10 -10.79 -13.86 -3.82
C ARG A 10 -10.53 -12.43 -4.25
N LEU A 11 -9.86 -12.25 -5.38
CA LEU A 11 -9.55 -10.91 -5.89
C LEU A 11 -10.81 -10.03 -6.07
N ARG A 12 -11.93 -10.63 -6.52
CA ARG A 12 -13.22 -9.94 -6.68
C ARG A 12 -13.88 -9.49 -5.37
N ASP A 13 -13.42 -9.98 -4.23
CA ASP A 13 -14.00 -9.64 -2.93
C ASP A 13 -13.38 -8.35 -2.37
N PHE A 14 -12.23 -7.91 -2.90
CA PHE A 14 -11.53 -6.71 -2.44
C PHE A 14 -12.21 -5.39 -2.78
N PRO A 15 -12.80 -5.16 -3.98
CA PRO A 15 -13.52 -3.92 -4.25
C PRO A 15 -14.65 -3.63 -3.25
N PRO A 16 -15.63 -4.52 -3.01
CA PRO A 16 -16.68 -4.24 -2.02
C PRO A 16 -16.13 -4.13 -0.59
N LEU A 17 -15.08 -4.88 -0.25
CA LEU A 17 -14.40 -4.75 1.04
C LEU A 17 -13.76 -3.36 1.20
N PHE A 18 -13.07 -2.86 0.17
CA PHE A 18 -12.47 -1.53 0.17
C PHE A 18 -13.53 -0.44 0.38
N CYS A 19 -14.64 -0.50 -0.36
CA CYS A 19 -15.72 0.47 -0.24
C CYS A 19 -16.44 0.43 1.12
N SER A 20 -16.24 -0.63 1.92
CA SER A 20 -16.79 -0.73 3.27
C SER A 20 -15.92 -0.05 4.35
N LEU A 21 -14.70 0.37 4.01
CA LEU A 21 -13.78 1.03 4.93
C LEU A 21 -14.17 2.50 5.11
N ALA A 22 -14.01 3.01 6.33
CA ALA A 22 -14.13 4.44 6.58
C ALA A 22 -13.03 5.19 5.80
N ALA A 23 -13.42 6.22 5.06
CA ALA A 23 -12.46 7.14 4.47
C ALA A 23 -11.67 7.79 5.60
N THR A 24 -10.35 7.64 5.57
CA THR A 24 -9.48 8.47 6.40
C THR A 24 -9.61 9.89 5.87
N GLY A 25 -10.18 10.81 6.67
CA GLY A 25 -10.23 12.24 6.34
C GLY A 25 -8.83 12.85 6.19
N GLU A 26 -8.70 14.18 6.30
CA GLU A 26 -7.43 14.93 6.18
C GLU A 26 -6.41 14.65 7.32
N VAL A 27 -6.28 13.40 7.76
CA VAL A 27 -5.22 12.98 8.66
C VAL A 27 -3.93 12.98 7.84
N GLY A 28 -3.08 13.98 8.10
CA GLY A 28 -1.73 14.04 7.55
C GLY A 28 -0.99 12.75 7.89
N LEU A 29 -0.83 11.86 6.92
CA LEU A 29 -0.07 10.63 7.08
C LEU A 29 1.36 11.00 7.44
N ASN A 30 1.76 10.70 8.67
CA ASN A 30 3.11 10.90 9.16
C ASN A 30 3.63 9.60 9.77
N GLY A 31 4.83 9.21 9.37
CA GLY A 31 5.52 8.05 9.92
C GLY A 31 5.82 6.97 8.89
N ARG A 32 6.29 5.82 9.38
CA ARG A 32 6.68 4.66 8.57
C ARG A 32 5.61 3.59 8.64
N PHE A 33 5.17 3.14 7.48
CA PHE A 33 4.11 2.15 7.31
C PHE A 33 4.67 0.92 6.61
N ARG A 34 4.70 -0.21 7.31
CA ARG A 34 5.03 -1.51 6.73
C ARG A 34 3.85 -2.00 5.91
N ALA A 35 4.12 -2.47 4.69
CA ALA A 35 3.10 -3.07 3.83
C ALA A 35 3.19 -4.60 3.85
N GLU A 36 2.06 -5.25 3.62
CA GLU A 36 2.00 -6.70 3.37
C GLU A 36 1.05 -6.99 2.21
N PHE A 37 1.42 -7.96 1.37
CA PHE A 37 0.53 -8.47 0.33
C PHE A 37 -0.45 -9.48 0.92
N VAL A 38 -1.73 -9.27 0.64
CA VAL A 38 -2.84 -10.13 1.08
C VAL A 38 -3.64 -10.65 -0.12
N GLY A 39 -4.46 -11.67 0.12
CA GLY A 39 -5.32 -12.27 -0.90
C GLY A 39 -4.78 -13.61 -1.44
N PRO A 40 -5.19 -13.99 -2.67
CA PRO A 40 -4.85 -15.29 -3.25
C PRO A 40 -3.34 -15.54 -3.30
N ALA A 41 -2.93 -16.79 -3.09
CA ALA A 41 -1.53 -17.17 -3.00
C ALA A 41 -0.71 -16.76 -4.23
N TRP A 42 -1.25 -16.97 -5.44
CA TRP A 42 -0.59 -16.60 -6.69
C TRP A 42 -0.30 -15.09 -6.76
N LEU A 43 -1.22 -14.25 -6.29
CA LEU A 43 -1.06 -12.78 -6.33
C LEU A 43 0.07 -12.37 -5.39
N ARG A 44 0.08 -12.91 -4.17
CA ARG A 44 1.14 -12.64 -3.18
C ARG A 44 2.51 -13.09 -3.67
N SER A 45 2.59 -14.23 -4.35
CA SER A 45 3.85 -14.75 -4.90
C SER A 45 4.40 -13.90 -6.06
N LEU A 46 3.53 -13.26 -6.84
CA LEU A 46 3.93 -12.43 -7.98
C LEU A 46 4.15 -10.95 -7.64
N ALA A 47 3.57 -10.45 -6.55
CA ALA A 47 3.62 -9.02 -6.22
C ALA A 47 5.06 -8.49 -6.00
N GLY A 48 5.89 -9.22 -5.25
CA GLY A 48 7.29 -8.85 -5.02
C GLY A 48 8.12 -8.81 -6.32
N PRO A 49 8.14 -9.90 -7.12
CA PRO A 49 8.79 -9.90 -8.44
C PRO A 49 8.31 -8.77 -9.36
N ALA A 50 7.00 -8.51 -9.42
CA ALA A 50 6.46 -7.42 -10.24
C ALA A 50 6.99 -6.05 -9.80
N LEU A 51 7.07 -5.78 -8.49
CA LEU A 51 7.67 -4.55 -7.97
C LEU A 51 9.17 -4.44 -8.25
N ALA A 52 9.89 -5.56 -8.30
CA ALA A 52 11.32 -5.56 -8.61
C ALA A 52 11.59 -5.02 -10.02
N LEU A 53 10.69 -5.27 -10.98
CA LEU A 53 10.78 -4.73 -12.35
C LEU A 53 10.68 -3.19 -12.37
N GLY A 54 9.98 -2.60 -11.39
CA GLY A 54 9.86 -1.15 -11.21
C GLY A 54 10.93 -0.52 -10.31
N GLY A 55 12.02 -1.24 -10.00
CA GLY A 55 13.10 -0.73 -9.13
C GLY A 55 12.81 -0.81 -7.63
N LEU A 56 11.76 -1.51 -7.23
CA LEU A 56 11.35 -1.71 -5.83
C LEU A 56 11.60 -3.15 -5.35
N LYS A 57 12.71 -3.76 -5.78
CA LYS A 57 13.12 -5.09 -5.28
C LYS A 57 13.29 -5.00 -3.76
N GLY A 58 12.65 -5.92 -3.04
CA GLY A 58 12.66 -5.91 -1.57
C GLY A 58 11.74 -4.86 -0.95
N TRP A 59 10.74 -4.35 -1.67
CA TRP A 59 9.77 -3.39 -1.13
C TRP A 59 9.23 -3.80 0.25
N TRP A 60 9.31 -2.87 1.20
CA TRP A 60 8.93 -3.05 2.59
C TRP A 60 7.70 -2.22 2.97
N GLY A 61 7.55 -1.04 2.38
CA GLY A 61 6.47 -0.12 2.73
C GLY A 61 6.72 1.32 2.28
N LYS A 62 6.19 2.28 3.03
CA LYS A 62 6.30 3.71 2.73
C LYS A 62 6.58 4.53 4.00
N THR A 63 7.20 5.69 3.83
CA THR A 63 7.26 6.74 4.86
C THR A 63 6.58 7.99 4.35
N PHE A 64 5.97 8.76 5.24
CA PHE A 64 5.36 10.06 4.92
C PHE A 64 5.74 11.10 5.97
N ASP A 65 5.80 12.37 5.55
CA ASP A 65 6.23 13.51 6.39
C ASP A 65 5.07 14.31 7.01
N GLY A 66 3.82 13.93 6.73
CA GLY A 66 2.63 14.69 7.13
C GLY A 66 2.32 15.92 6.27
N GLN A 67 3.20 16.29 5.33
CA GLN A 67 3.05 17.40 4.39
C GLN A 67 2.72 16.93 2.97
N GLY A 68 2.39 15.65 2.84
CA GLY A 68 2.03 15.03 1.56
C GLY A 68 3.23 14.51 0.76
N ASN A 69 4.45 14.53 1.29
CA ASN A 69 5.57 13.83 0.65
C ASN A 69 5.86 12.51 1.34
N GLY A 70 6.44 11.59 0.59
CA GLY A 70 6.85 10.30 1.11
C GLY A 70 7.88 9.60 0.25
N MET A 71 8.37 8.47 0.75
CA MET A 71 9.28 7.59 0.03
C MET A 71 8.78 6.14 0.12
N ASN A 72 8.87 5.41 -0.98
CA ASN A 72 8.86 3.96 -0.94
C ASN A 72 10.13 3.47 -0.26
N LEU A 73 9.96 2.52 0.66
CA LEU A 73 11.02 1.92 1.44
C LEU A 73 11.28 0.50 0.91
N VAL A 74 12.55 0.14 0.76
CA VAL A 74 12.99 -1.22 0.43
C VAL A 74 13.83 -1.77 1.58
N ARG A 75 13.77 -3.07 1.79
CA ARG A 75 14.70 -3.79 2.67
C ARG A 75 15.90 -4.24 1.83
N LEU A 76 17.08 -3.77 2.21
CA LEU A 76 18.36 -4.20 1.70
C LEU A 76 19.12 -4.80 2.88
N ASP A 77 19.38 -6.10 2.83
CA ASP A 77 19.93 -6.85 3.95
C ASP A 77 19.16 -6.60 5.26
N ASN A 78 19.82 -6.01 6.27
CA ASN A 78 19.21 -5.69 7.56
C ASN A 78 18.62 -4.28 7.65
N ASP A 79 18.82 -3.45 6.62
CA ASP A 79 18.44 -2.04 6.61
C ASP A 79 17.15 -1.77 5.83
N ILE A 80 16.46 -0.70 6.23
CA ILE A 80 15.30 -0.15 5.52
C ILE A 80 15.72 1.17 4.88
N CYS A 81 15.82 1.18 3.56
CA CYS A 81 16.33 2.31 2.79
C CYS A 81 15.23 2.98 1.96
N PRO A 82 15.19 4.33 1.89
CA PRO A 82 14.32 5.04 0.95
C PRO A 82 14.80 4.82 -0.49
N ARG A 83 13.86 4.60 -1.43
CA ARG A 83 14.21 4.24 -2.82
C ARG A 83 13.57 5.09 -3.90
N LEU A 84 12.27 5.36 -3.81
CA LEU A 84 11.51 6.05 -4.84
C LEU A 84 10.52 7.03 -4.19
N PRO A 85 10.54 8.33 -4.53
CA PRO A 85 9.63 9.30 -3.96
C PRO A 85 8.18 9.02 -4.34
N VAL A 86 7.26 9.46 -3.47
CA VAL A 86 5.82 9.50 -3.71
C VAL A 86 5.28 10.81 -3.14
N ARG A 87 4.25 11.35 -3.78
CA ARG A 87 3.51 12.50 -3.28
C ARG A 87 2.06 12.08 -3.11
N LEU A 88 1.50 12.36 -1.93
CA LEU A 88 0.10 12.15 -1.65
C LEU A 88 -0.72 13.23 -2.33
N GLN A 89 -1.76 12.81 -3.03
CA GLN A 89 -2.77 13.69 -3.62
C GLN A 89 -4.14 13.23 -3.16
N GLN A 90 -4.98 14.19 -2.76
CA GLN A 90 -6.37 13.90 -2.48
C GLN A 90 -7.15 13.91 -3.79
N LEU A 91 -7.63 12.74 -4.19
CA LEU A 91 -8.40 12.53 -5.42
C LEU A 91 -9.61 11.63 -5.12
N PRO A 92 -10.69 11.71 -5.92
CA PRO A 92 -11.75 10.72 -5.85
C PRO A 92 -11.20 9.32 -6.11
N SER A 93 -11.56 8.37 -5.24
CA SER A 93 -11.26 6.95 -5.41
C SER A 93 -11.86 6.44 -6.72
N ARG A 94 -11.10 5.62 -7.44
CA ARG A 94 -11.56 4.99 -8.69
C ARG A 94 -12.56 3.86 -8.47
N LEU A 95 -12.78 3.44 -7.21
CA LEU A 95 -13.66 2.31 -6.88
C LEU A 95 -15.06 2.76 -6.45
N ASP A 96 -15.16 3.85 -5.68
CA ASP A 96 -16.41 4.33 -5.07
C ASP A 96 -16.61 5.85 -5.17
N GLY A 97 -15.66 6.59 -5.75
CA GLY A 97 -15.73 8.04 -5.90
C GLY A 97 -15.52 8.84 -4.61
N GLN A 98 -15.33 8.18 -3.47
CA GLN A 98 -15.12 8.85 -2.18
C GLN A 98 -13.73 9.51 -2.13
N PRO A 99 -13.56 10.61 -1.38
CA PRO A 99 -12.25 11.24 -1.20
C PRO A 99 -11.22 10.24 -0.64
N THR A 100 -10.08 10.09 -1.32
CA THR A 100 -8.98 9.22 -0.87
C THR A 100 -7.62 9.86 -1.12
N MET A 101 -6.60 9.38 -0.42
CA MET A 101 -5.21 9.78 -0.64
C MET A 101 -4.55 8.78 -1.61
N THR A 102 -3.96 9.27 -2.69
CA THR A 102 -3.25 8.51 -3.75
C THR A 102 -1.79 8.91 -3.84
#